data_AF-A0A3D8PYK8-F1
#
_entry.id   AF-A0A3D8PYK8-F1
#
_cell.length_a   1.000
_cell.length_b   1.000
_cell.length_c   1.000
_cell.angle_alpha   90.00
_cell.angle_beta   90.00
_cell.angle_gamma   90.00
#
_symmetry.space_group_name_H-M   'P 1'
#
loop_
_entity.id
_entity.type
_entity.pdbx_description
1 polymer ?
#
loop_
_entity_poly.entity_id
_entity_poly.type
_entity_poly.pdbx_seq_one_letter_code
_entity_poly.pdbx_strand_id
1 'polypeptide(L)'
;MVTIAAYCGDFQFTVLEFVFTITNEVEKKIKNRKLFYEEQITHYVKKKVERFFLGVKMDKHILIVYKYEAYNTIMFRLDNILKEKNILSVIESAR
;
A
#
# COMPACT_ATOMS: atom_id res chain seq x y z
N MET A 1 23.02 21.59 -2.49
CA MET A 1 22.18 20.85 -1.52
C MET A 1 21.44 19.78 -2.32
N VAL A 2 21.70 18.50 -2.07
CA VAL A 2 21.06 17.39 -2.83
C VAL A 2 19.65 17.19 -2.27
N THR A 3 18.63 17.20 -3.12
CA THR A 3 17.25 16.92 -2.71
C THR A 3 17.03 15.42 -2.57
N ILE A 4 16.05 15.00 -1.77
CA ILE A 4 15.73 13.57 -1.60
C ILE A 4 15.36 12.93 -2.96
N ALA A 5 14.63 13.65 -3.80
CA ALA A 5 14.31 13.19 -5.17
C ALA A 5 15.58 12.95 -6.00
N ALA A 6 16.54 13.88 -5.98
CA ALA A 6 17.82 13.74 -6.69
C ALA A 6 18.69 12.60 -6.13
N TYR A 7 18.57 12.29 -4.84
CA TYR A 7 19.27 11.16 -4.21
C TYR A 7 18.65 9.80 -4.57
N CYS A 8 17.31 9.71 -4.55
CA CYS A 8 16.59 8.46 -4.79
C CYS A 8 16.42 8.12 -6.28
N GLY A 9 16.38 9.13 -7.14
CA GLY A 9 15.86 9.03 -8.51
C GLY A 9 14.35 9.30 -8.56
N ASP A 10 13.91 9.99 -9.62
CA ASP A 10 12.54 10.51 -9.72
C ASP A 10 11.47 9.41 -9.61
N PHE A 11 11.71 8.26 -10.24
CA PHE A 11 10.75 7.14 -10.20
C PHE A 11 10.65 6.52 -8.81
N GLN A 12 11.78 6.22 -8.18
CA GLN A 12 11.83 5.66 -6.82
C GLN A 12 11.21 6.61 -5.82
N PHE A 13 11.48 7.91 -5.97
CA PHE A 13 10.85 8.94 -5.15
C PHE A 13 9.32 8.96 -5.33
N THR A 14 8.83 8.89 -6.57
CA THR A 14 7.39 8.81 -6.88
C THR A 14 6.74 7.56 -6.27
N VAL A 15 7.42 6.40 -6.30
CA VAL A 15 6.94 5.17 -5.64
C VAL A 15 6.84 5.36 -4.13
N LEU A 16 7.82 6.01 -3.50
CA LEU A 16 7.78 6.33 -2.07
C LEU A 16 6.61 7.27 -1.74
N GLU A 17 6.44 8.36 -2.50
CA GLU A 17 5.32 9.28 -2.33
C GLU A 17 3.96 8.58 -2.46
N PHE A 18 3.85 7.66 -3.43
CA PHE A 18 2.67 6.82 -3.59
C PHE A 18 2.41 5.97 -2.35
N VAL A 19 3.43 5.27 -1.82
CA VAL A 19 3.32 4.46 -0.60
C VAL A 19 2.81 5.30 0.56
N PHE A 20 3.42 6.46 0.84
CA PHE A 20 2.98 7.36 1.91
C PHE A 20 1.54 7.83 1.71
N THR A 21 1.18 8.21 0.48
CA THR A 21 -0.15 8.70 0.15
C THR A 21 -1.21 7.64 0.40
N ILE A 22 -1.00 6.41 -0.07
CA ILE A 22 -1.97 5.31 0.11
C ILE A 22 -2.06 4.88 1.57
N THR A 23 -0.94 4.78 2.30
CA THR A 23 -0.98 4.46 3.74
C THR A 23 -1.83 5.48 4.50
N ASN A 24 -1.60 6.78 4.28
CA ASN A 24 -2.35 7.85 4.94
C ASN A 24 -3.84 7.86 4.52
N GLU A 25 -4.13 7.57 3.25
CA GLU A 25 -5.51 7.47 2.75
C GLU A 25 -6.27 6.33 3.43
N VAL A 26 -5.66 5.14 3.50
CA VAL A 26 -6.26 3.96 4.13
C VAL A 26 -6.43 4.16 5.62
N GLU A 27 -5.43 4.71 6.31
CA GLU A 27 -5.53 5.07 7.73
C GLU A 27 -6.72 6.00 7.99
N LYS A 28 -6.88 7.05 7.17
CA LYS A 28 -8.05 7.96 7.27
C LYS A 28 -9.36 7.21 7.05
N LYS A 29 -9.43 6.28 6.10
CA LYS A 29 -10.64 5.46 5.85
C LYS A 29 -10.94 4.51 7.01
N ILE A 30 -9.93 3.92 7.64
CA ILE A 30 -10.08 3.09 8.85
C ILE A 30 -10.62 3.94 10.00
N LYS A 31 -9.98 5.08 10.29
CA LYS A 31 -10.40 6.02 11.36
C LYS A 31 -11.84 6.49 11.15
N ASN A 32 -12.22 6.76 9.90
CA ASN A 32 -13.56 7.18 9.53
C ASN A 32 -14.55 6.01 9.39
N ARG A 33 -14.19 4.78 9.78
CA ARG A 33 -15.06 3.60 9.69
C ARG A 33 -15.64 3.42 8.28
N LYS A 34 -14.78 3.51 7.25
CA LYS A 34 -15.12 3.22 5.85
C LYS A 34 -14.49 1.92 5.35
N LEU A 35 -13.47 1.43 6.06
CA LEU A 35 -12.84 0.14 5.87
C LEU A 35 -12.84 -0.57 7.23
N PHE A 36 -13.57 -1.67 7.33
CA PHE A 36 -13.82 -2.37 8.59
C PHE A 36 -13.21 -3.76 8.65
N TYR A 37 -12.98 -4.35 7.47
CA TYR A 37 -12.47 -5.70 7.32
C TYR A 37 -11.08 -5.66 6.70
N GLU A 38 -10.21 -6.54 7.17
CA GLU A 38 -8.84 -6.68 6.66
C GLU A 38 -8.83 -7.03 5.15
N GLU A 39 -9.78 -7.84 4.70
CA GLU A 39 -9.93 -8.20 3.30
C GLU A 39 -10.26 -6.98 2.42
N GLN A 40 -11.14 -6.08 2.89
CA GLN A 40 -11.44 -4.84 2.18
C GLN A 40 -10.20 -3.96 2.03
N ILE A 41 -9.38 -3.90 3.06
CA ILE A 41 -8.14 -3.12 3.09
C ILE A 41 -7.14 -3.73 2.11
N THR A 42 -6.92 -5.03 2.20
CA THR A 42 -6.05 -5.80 1.30
C THR A 42 -6.46 -5.61 -0.16
N HIS A 43 -7.75 -5.78 -0.48
CA HIS A 43 -8.27 -5.60 -1.83
C HIS A 43 -8.09 -4.16 -2.31
N TYR A 44 -8.37 -3.18 -1.44
CA TYR A 44 -8.22 -1.77 -1.76
C TYR A 44 -6.77 -1.41 -2.10
N VAL A 45 -5.81 -1.83 -1.27
CA VAL A 45 -4.39 -1.56 -1.47
C VAL A 45 -3.88 -2.24 -2.74
N LYS A 46 -4.19 -3.53 -2.96
CA LYS A 46 -3.84 -4.24 -4.21
C LYS A 46 -4.31 -3.49 -5.44
N LYS A 47 -5.58 -3.05 -5.44
CA LYS A 47 -6.17 -2.31 -6.57
C LYS A 47 -5.48 -0.96 -6.81
N LYS A 48 -5.06 -0.26 -5.75
CA LYS A 48 -4.32 1.01 -5.86
C LYS A 48 -2.92 0.80 -6.43
N VAL A 49 -2.21 -0.23 -5.97
CA VAL A 49 -0.89 -0.62 -6.48
C VAL A 49 -0.99 -0.96 -7.96
N GLU A 50 -1.91 -1.84 -8.36
CA GLU A 50 -2.10 -2.20 -9.77
C GLU A 50 -2.38 -0.99 -10.66
N ARG A 51 -3.20 -0.06 -10.19
CA ARG A 51 -3.51 1.18 -10.93
C ARG A 51 -2.35 2.14 -11.03
N PHE A 52 -1.54 2.28 -9.97
CA PHE A 52 -0.38 3.17 -9.98
C PHE A 52 0.68 2.73 -10.99
N PHE A 53 0.92 1.41 -11.05
CA PHE A 53 1.86 0.82 -12.00
C PHE A 53 1.26 0.58 -13.39
N LEU A 54 -0.01 0.95 -13.61
CA LEU A 54 -0.65 0.85 -14.92
C LEU A 54 0.04 1.82 -15.90
N GLY A 55 0.61 1.29 -16.97
CA GLY A 55 1.28 2.10 -17.99
C GLY A 55 2.74 2.44 -17.70
N VAL A 56 3.30 1.98 -16.58
CA VAL A 56 4.75 2.04 -16.35
C VAL A 56 5.45 1.12 -17.35
N LYS A 57 6.30 1.70 -18.20
CA LYS A 57 7.11 0.95 -19.17
C LYS A 57 8.38 0.47 -18.51
N MET A 58 8.38 -0.80 -18.10
CA MET A 58 9.51 -1.46 -17.45
C MET A 58 9.45 -2.96 -17.76
N ASP A 59 10.57 -3.66 -17.60
CA ASP A 59 10.57 -5.12 -17.62
C ASP A 59 9.54 -5.69 -16.64
N LYS A 60 8.84 -6.76 -17.07
CA LYS A 60 7.74 -7.35 -16.32
C LYS A 60 8.18 -7.86 -14.95
N HIS A 61 9.36 -8.45 -14.84
CA HIS A 61 9.87 -9.00 -13.58
C HIS A 61 10.20 -7.88 -12.60
N ILE A 62 10.82 -6.81 -13.08
CA ILE A 62 11.12 -5.63 -12.25
C ILE A 62 9.81 -4.98 -11.79
N LEU A 63 8.82 -4.85 -12.68
CA LEU A 63 7.51 -4.31 -12.34
C LEU A 63 6.79 -5.15 -11.27
N ILE A 64 6.88 -6.48 -11.35
CA ILE A 64 6.34 -7.39 -10.32
C ILE A 64 6.99 -7.13 -8.97
N VAL A 65 8.32 -6.99 -8.93
CA VAL A 65 9.05 -6.68 -7.69
C VAL A 65 8.57 -5.34 -7.11
N TYR A 66 8.49 -4.28 -7.92
CA TYR A 66 8.01 -2.98 -7.44
C TYR A 66 6.59 -3.03 -6.90
N LYS A 67 5.67 -3.73 -7.57
CA LYS A 67 4.30 -3.91 -7.09
C LYS A 67 4.27 -4.64 -5.75
N TYR A 68 5.06 -5.71 -5.63
CA TYR A 68 5.15 -6.51 -4.41
C TYR A 68 5.72 -5.70 -3.24
N GLU A 69 6.83 -5.01 -3.46
CA GLU A 69 7.48 -4.17 -2.45
C GLU A 69 6.57 -3.01 -2.01
N ALA A 70 5.91 -2.33 -2.96
CA ALA A 70 4.98 -1.25 -2.64
C ALA A 70 3.80 -1.75 -1.80
N TYR A 71 3.19 -2.88 -2.20
CA TYR A 71 2.09 -3.49 -1.47
C TYR A 71 2.51 -3.86 -0.04
N ASN A 72 3.63 -4.59 0.11
CA ASN A 72 4.10 -5.06 1.41
C ASN A 72 4.49 -3.89 2.32
N THR A 73 5.13 -2.86 1.78
CA THR A 73 5.48 -1.67 2.55
C THR A 73 4.23 -0.96 3.07
N ILE A 74 3.19 -0.83 2.24
CA ILE A 74 1.91 -0.23 2.67
C ILE A 74 1.28 -1.09 3.78
N MET A 75 1.17 -2.41 3.57
CA MET A 75 0.53 -3.31 4.53
C MET A 75 1.30 -3.40 5.84
N PHE A 76 2.63 -3.47 5.80
CA PHE A 76 3.48 -3.45 6.99
C PHE A 76 3.25 -2.19 7.84
N ARG A 77 3.12 -1.03 7.19
CA ARG A 77 2.84 0.23 7.91
C ARG A 77 1.42 0.28 8.46
N LEU A 78 0.46 -0.34 7.78
CA LEU A 78 -0.91 -0.44 8.25
C LEU A 78 -1.07 -1.45 9.39
N ASP A 79 -0.24 -2.48 9.49
CA ASP A 79 -0.35 -3.55 10.49
C ASP A 79 -0.49 -3.02 11.92
N ASN A 80 0.31 -2.01 12.28
CA ASN A 80 0.20 -1.35 13.59
C ASN A 80 -1.20 -0.73 13.80
N ILE A 81 -1.74 -0.07 12.78
CA ILE A 81 -3.07 0.55 12.83
C ILE A 81 -4.18 -0.51 12.88
N LEU A 82 -3.99 -1.63 12.16
CA LEU A 82 -4.96 -2.74 12.13
C LEU A 82 -5.11 -3.37 13.52
N LYS A 83 -3.97 -3.62 14.18
CA LYS A 83 -3.89 -4.16 15.54
C LYS A 83 -4.53 -3.23 16.57
N GLU A 84 -4.25 -1.93 16.50
CA GLU A 84 -4.80 -0.94 17.43
C GLU A 84 -6.31 -0.71 17.28
N LYS A 85 -6.86 -0.92 16.09
CA LYS A 85 -8.27 -0.58 15.77
C LYS A 85 -9.22 -1.77 15.82
N ASN A 86 -8.79 -2.95 16.30
CA ASN A 86 -9.59 -4.18 16.34
C ASN A 86 -10.30 -4.44 15.01
N ILE A 87 -9.56 -4.30 13.90
CA ILE A 87 -10.12 -4.59 12.58
C ILE A 87 -10.55 -6.04 12.55
N LEU A 88 -11.77 -6.27 12.07
CA LEU A 88 -12.33 -7.62 11.99
C LEU A 88 -11.55 -8.38 10.92
N SER A 89 -10.76 -9.35 11.35
CA SER A 89 -10.30 -10.41 10.47
C SER A 89 -11.48 -11.37 10.27
N VAL A 90 -11.76 -11.73 9.03
CA VAL A 90 -12.67 -12.84 8.77
C VAL A 90 -11.90 -14.08 9.20
N ILE A 91 -12.16 -14.55 10.43
CA ILE A 91 -11.77 -15.89 10.82
C ILE A 91 -12.63 -16.79 9.92
N GLU A 92 -12.01 -17.46 8.95
CA GLU A 92 -12.59 -18.66 8.38
C GLU A 92 -12.78 -19.62 9.56
N SER A 93 -13.98 -19.62 10.12
CA SER A 93 -14.44 -20.64 11.04
C SER A 93 -14.21 -21.97 10.34
N ALA A 94 -13.26 -22.74 10.87
CA ALA A 94 -12.92 -24.09 10.45
C ALA A 94 -14.16 -24.87 9.95
N ARG A 95 -14.03 -25.40 8.74
CA ARG A 95 -14.79 -26.55 8.27
C ARG A 95 -13.81 -27.57 7.71
#